data_AF-A0A9D1REH7-F1
#
_entry.id   AF-A0A9D1REH7-F1
#
_cell.length_a   1.000
_cell.length_b   1.000
_cell.length_c   1.000
_cell.angle_alpha   90.00
_cell.angle_beta   90.00
_cell.angle_gamma   90.00
#
_symmetry.space_group_name_H-M   'P 1'
#
loop_
_entity.id
_entity.type
_entity.pdbx_description
1 polymer ?
#
loop_
_entity_poly.entity_id
_entity_poly.type
_entity_poly.pdbx_seq_one_letter_code
_entity_poly.pdbx_strand_id
1 'polypeptide(L)' 'MEYYERLRNLREDRDLLQQDIADLLGTTQTYYSKYERGKHPLPIEHLIKLCKFYGVSADYILGLPKNMEYPE' A
#
# COMPACT_ATOMS: atom_id res chain seq x y z
N MET A 1 0.19 5.99 12.70
CA MET A 1 -0.54 5.21 11.68
C MET A 1 0.49 4.42 10.94
N GLU A 2 0.41 3.10 11.05
CA GLU A 2 1.33 2.17 10.40
C GLU A 2 1.06 2.11 8.89
N TYR A 3 2.04 1.67 8.09
CA TYR A 3 1.89 1.66 6.63
C TYR A 3 0.72 0.79 6.16
N TYR A 4 0.42 -0.31 6.85
CA TYR A 4 -0.68 -1.20 6.49
C TYR A 4 -2.06 -0.59 6.72
N GLU A 5 -2.21 0.30 7.71
CA GLU A 5 -3.43 1.07 7.91
C GLU A 5 -3.64 2.06 6.76
N ARG A 6 -2.55 2.66 6.27
CA ARG A 6 -2.58 3.56 5.10
C ARG A 6 -2.96 2.84 3.82
N LEU A 7 -2.50 1.60 3.64
CA LEU A 7 -2.93 0.76 2.51
C LEU A 7 -4.44 0.57 2.51
N ARG A 8 -4.99 0.23 3.68
CA ARG A 8 -6.43 0.04 3.87
C ARG A 8 -7.21 1.33 3.61
N ASN A 9 -6.75 2.45 4.16
CA ASN A 9 -7.40 3.74 3.96
C ASN A 9 -7.39 4.15 2.49
N LEU A 10 -6.25 4.05 1.78
CA LEU A 10 -6.17 4.37 0.35
C LEU A 10 -7.13 3.55 -0.52
N ARG A 11 -7.34 2.29 -0.12
CA ARG A 11 -8.28 1.38 -0.79
C ARG A 11 -9.73 1.81 -0.50
N GLU A 12 -10.07 2.04 0.76
CA GLU A 12 -11.42 2.43 1.19
C GLU A 12 -11.80 3.82 0.65
N ASP A 13 -10.88 4.78 0.62
CA ASP A 13 -11.07 6.12 0.03
C ASP A 13 -11.36 6.10 -1.47
N ARG A 14 -11.09 4.98 -2.15
CA ARG A 14 -11.36 4.75 -3.58
C ARG A 14 -12.49 3.75 -3.83
N ASP A 15 -13.23 3.38 -2.79
CA ASP A 15 -14.33 2.41 -2.87
C ASP A 15 -13.91 1.04 -3.46
N LEU A 16 -12.66 0.64 -3.28
CA LEU A 16 -12.12 -0.62 -3.81
C LEU A 16 -12.28 -1.77 -2.83
N LEU A 17 -12.55 -2.95 -3.35
CA LEU A 17 -12.55 -4.20 -2.59
C LEU A 17 -11.12 -4.71 -2.42
N GLN A 18 -10.90 -5.52 -1.37
CA GLN A 18 -9.60 -6.21 -1.20
C GLN A 18 -9.27 -7.13 -2.38
N GLN A 19 -10.30 -7.64 -3.08
CA GLN A 19 -10.13 -8.45 -4.28
C GLN A 19 -9.54 -7.63 -5.44
N ASP A 20 -9.99 -6.39 -5.66
CA ASP A 20 -9.49 -5.54 -6.74
C ASP A 20 -7.99 -5.29 -6.62
N ILE A 21 -7.52 -5.06 -5.40
CA ILE A 21 -6.08 -4.86 -5.15
C ILE A 21 -5.31 -6.18 -5.23
N ALA A 22 -5.90 -7.29 -4.81
CA ALA A 22 -5.28 -8.60 -4.96
C ALA A 22 -5.06 -8.94 -6.44
N ASP A 23 -6.05 -8.67 -7.30
CA ASP A 23 -5.96 -8.86 -8.75
C ASP A 23 -4.90 -7.96 -9.38
N LEU A 24 -4.86 -6.67 -8.99
CA LEU A 24 -3.80 -5.73 -9.40
C LEU A 24 -2.39 -6.25 -9.06
N LEU A 25 -2.24 -6.85 -7.88
CA LEU A 25 -0.95 -7.33 -7.41
C LEU A 25 -0.59 -8.72 -7.94
N GLY A 26 -1.56 -9.48 -8.44
CA GLY A 26 -1.39 -10.87 -8.85
C GLY A 26 -1.29 -11.82 -7.65
N THR A 27 -2.07 -11.56 -6.60
CA THR A 27 -2.12 -12.38 -5.37
C THR A 27 -3.57 -12.73 -5.01
N THR A 28 -3.77 -13.44 -3.90
CA THR A 28 -5.13 -13.78 -3.43
C THR A 28 -5.66 -12.70 -2.49
N GLN A 29 -6.98 -12.48 -2.45
CA GLN A 29 -7.62 -11.55 -1.52
C GLN A 29 -7.25 -11.83 -0.06
N THR A 30 -7.17 -13.11 0.32
CA THR A 30 -6.78 -13.49 1.68
C THR A 30 -5.34 -13.11 1.99
N TYR A 31 -4.43 -13.23 1.02
CA TYR A 31 -3.03 -12.82 1.20
C TYR A 31 -2.92 -11.30 1.27
N TYR A 32 -3.63 -10.56 0.41
CA TYR A 32 -3.69 -9.10 0.47
C TYR A 32 -4.26 -8.60 1.82
N SER A 33 -5.30 -9.24 2.32
CA SER A 33 -5.88 -8.96 3.65
C SER A 33 -4.88 -9.13 4.80
N LYS A 34 -3.84 -9.97 4.63
CA LYS A 34 -2.76 -10.09 5.63
C LYS A 34 -1.82 -8.88 5.60
N TYR A 35 -1.63 -8.24 4.44
CA TYR A 35 -0.89 -6.98 4.36
C TYR A 35 -1.61 -5.88 5.11
N GLU A 36 -2.91 -5.66 4.84
CA GLU A 36 -3.71 -4.60 5.50
C GLU A 36 -3.85 -4.77 7.02
N ARG A 37 -3.60 -5.99 7.53
CA ARG A 37 -3.62 -6.30 8.98
C ARG A 37 -2.22 -6.35 9.61
N GLY A 38 -1.18 -6.02 8.85
CA GLY A 38 0.21 -6.08 9.33
C GLY A 38 0.70 -7.49 9.69
N LYS A 39 0.03 -8.54 9.21
CA LYS A 39 0.39 -9.95 9.48
C LYS A 39 1.49 -10.45 8.55
N HIS A 40 1.61 -9.86 7.37
CA HIS A 40 2.70 -10.12 6.43
C HIS A 40 3.29 -8.79 5.98
N PRO A 41 4.63 -8.69 5.82
CA PRO A 41 5.25 -7.53 5.22
C PRO A 41 4.83 -7.39 3.75
N LEU A 42 4.67 -6.15 3.30
CA LEU A 42 4.40 -5.85 1.90
C LEU A 42 5.70 -5.98 1.06
N PRO A 43 5.73 -6.81 0.01
CA PRO A 43 6.86 -6.85 -0.92
C PRO A 43 7.11 -5.49 -1.59
N ILE A 44 8.38 -5.16 -1.88
CA ILE A 44 8.73 -3.88 -2.50
C ILE A 44 8.13 -3.75 -3.91
N GLU A 45 8.01 -4.84 -4.68
CA GLU A 45 7.36 -4.76 -5.99
C GLU A 45 5.87 -4.40 -5.87
N HIS A 46 5.21 -4.87 -4.81
CA HIS A 46 3.82 -4.51 -4.53
C HIS A 46 3.71 -3.03 -4.11
N LEU A 47 4.63 -2.55 -3.27
CA LEU A 47 4.68 -1.13 -2.91
C LEU A 47 4.79 -0.24 -4.16
N ILE A 48 5.73 -0.56 -5.07
CA ILE A 48 5.92 0.19 -6.32
C ILE A 48 4.65 0.18 -7.17
N LYS A 49 3.99 -0.99 -7.32
CA LYS A 49 2.72 -1.09 -8.07
C LYS A 49 1.62 -0.22 -7.44
N LEU A 50 1.48 -0.26 -6.11
CA LEU A 50 0.47 0.51 -5.39
C LEU A 50 0.73 2.02 -5.48
N CYS A 51 1.99 2.46 -5.38
CA CYS A 51 2.35 3.86 -5.59
C CYS A 51 1.91 4.35 -6.98
N LYS A 52 2.20 3.57 -8.03
CA LYS A 52 1.82 3.89 -9.41
C LYS A 52 0.30 3.87 -9.61
N PHE A 53 -0.39 2.88 -9.05
CA PHE A 53 -1.84 2.73 -9.17
C PHE A 53 -2.60 3.85 -8.45
N TYR A 54 -2.21 4.16 -7.21
CA TYR A 54 -2.86 5.20 -6.42
C TYR A 54 -2.37 6.61 -6.75
N GLY A 55 -1.24 6.78 -7.43
CA GLY A 55 -0.67 8.10 -7.72
C GLY A 55 -0.14 8.79 -6.46
N VAL A 56 0.42 8.03 -5.51
CA VAL A 56 0.99 8.54 -4.25
C VAL A 56 2.45 8.12 -4.10
N SER A 57 3.24 8.88 -3.36
CA SER A 57 4.64 8.53 -3.09
C SER A 57 4.75 7.32 -2.14
N ALA A 58 5.90 6.63 -2.19
CA ALA A 58 6.22 5.59 -1.23
C ALA A 58 6.24 6.15 0.21
N ASP A 59 6.79 7.36 0.40
CA ASP A 59 6.84 8.03 1.70
C ASP A 59 5.45 8.20 2.32
N TYR A 60 4.44 8.53 1.50
CA TYR A 60 3.06 8.62 1.99
C TYR A 60 2.57 7.27 2.53
N ILE A 61 2.77 6.18 1.78
CA ILE A 61 2.33 4.83 2.18
C ILE A 61 3.11 4.38 3.42
N LEU A 62 4.44 4.58 3.42
CA LEU A 62 5.34 4.21 4.51
C LEU A 62 5.15 5.08 5.76
N GLY A 63 4.46 6.22 5.64
CA GLY A 63 4.24 7.16 6.73
C GLY A 63 5.47 7.98 7.09
N LEU A 64 6.41 8.16 6.16
CA LEU A 64 7.60 8.98 6.34
C LEU A 64 7.24 10.47 6.28
N PRO A 65 7.92 11.33 7.06
CA PRO A 65 7.65 12.75 7.07
C PRO A 65 8.21 13.45 5.82
N LYS A 66 7.54 14.52 5.38
CA LYS A 66 7.91 15.25 4.14
C LYS A 66 9.24 15.99 4.21
N ASN A 67 9.79 16.21 5.40
CA ASN A 67 10.99 17.00 5.63
C ASN A 67 12.27 16.14 5.80
N MET A 68 12.27 14.90 5.28
CA MET A 68 13.49 14.12 5.13
C MET A 68 14.28 14.62 3.92
N GLU A 69 15.60 14.60 4.03
CA GLU A 69 16.48 14.97 2.92
C GLU A 69 16.36 13.94 1.80
N TYR A 70 16.18 14.41 0.57
CA TYR A 70 16.22 13.60 -0.64
C TYR A 70 17.48 14.00 -1.41
N PRO A 71 18.63 13.34 -1.16
CA PRO A 71 19.86 13.67 -1.85
C PRO A 71 19.70 13.35 -3.34
N GLU A 72 19.82 14.37 -4.18
CA GLU A 72 19.82 14.24 -5.65
C GLU A 72 21.12 13.63 -6.17
#